data_AF-A0A9X9LT66-F1
#
_entry.id   AF-A0A9X9LT66-F1
#
_cell.length_a   1.000
_cell.length_b   1.000
_cell.length_c   1.000
_cell.angle_alpha   90.00
_cell.angle_beta   90.00
_cell.angle_gamma   90.00
#
_symmetry.space_group_name_H-M   'P 1'
#
loop_
_entity.id
_entity.type
_entity.pdbx_description
1 polymer ?
#
loop_
_entity_poly.entity_id
_entity_poly.type
_entity_poly.pdbx_seq_one_letter_code
_entity_poly.pdbx_strand_id
1 'polypeptide(L)'
;EVYNRPLEVPVTREQLNHYRNVAENARSELAATLVKFECAQSELRDLRSKMLSKEASCQELKAEMENYREDNARKSSLLTSLRDRVQELEEEAAALTTSKIRTEITAHTAITENQELKKKVAELDENLQKCLKENEENKNQASKNCKKHEEFLAQLGDFLDPEKKNEKASDEDLILKLRELCEENALVRGQIVTLEETVNVHEMEAKASRETIMRLVSEVNREQKKAASCTEERDKLNQDLLRAVQTKEVLEREVRILQERLLAGQRDWADSKQELSLLKKSSRELEKRLETSLDAAADSRSQCSSFREKVAALLRGSWGPTGPTEDAVLERIREMTCQEDSRERMVSQLEARISELVEQLGDESGFHQKALRRAQKAENKLETLQGQLTHLEGELVSGDVLRDHLNFEKQKYLKFLDQLSERMKLDQMAAELGFDMRLDVVLARTEQLVRLESNAVIENKTIAHNLQRKLRTQKERLESKELHLSLLRQKVAQLEEEKQVRSALAVERDEANLTLRKLQKKVERLQKELSVCREANTELRAKLADASELKIKAFEQTKIIEDLSKSRDKLEKMKEKAEKKLMSVKSELDTAEHEAQEDKERARNMMEVVTSETKMLKKSLEE
;
A
#
# COMPACT_ATOMS: atom_id res chain seq x y z
N GLU A 1 137.39 -28.71 2.40
CA GLU A 1 137.85 -28.06 3.63
C GLU A 1 136.79 -28.24 4.72
N VAL A 2 137.28 -28.50 5.93
CA VAL A 2 136.57 -28.62 7.22
C VAL A 2 135.55 -29.76 7.31
N TYR A 3 136.11 -30.95 7.53
CA TYR A 3 135.50 -32.08 8.22
C TYR A 3 134.83 -31.63 9.54
N ASN A 4 133.53 -31.91 9.70
CA ASN A 4 132.94 -32.17 11.01
C ASN A 4 132.21 -33.52 10.94
N ARG A 5 132.91 -34.50 11.52
CA ARG A 5 132.49 -35.88 11.79
C ARG A 5 131.16 -35.85 12.57
N PRO A 6 130.09 -36.55 12.14
CA PRO A 6 128.92 -36.73 12.99
C PRO A 6 129.32 -37.62 14.16
N LEU A 7 129.06 -37.18 15.40
CA LEU A 7 129.11 -38.06 16.56
C LEU A 7 127.99 -39.10 16.39
N GLU A 8 128.37 -40.32 16.01
CA GLU A 8 127.57 -41.52 16.20
C GLU A 8 127.39 -41.76 17.70
N VAL A 9 126.22 -41.43 18.22
CA VAL A 9 125.70 -42.01 19.47
C VAL A 9 125.30 -43.45 19.16
N PRO A 10 125.69 -44.47 19.96
CA PRO A 10 125.19 -45.82 19.77
C PRO A 10 123.71 -45.84 20.14
N VAL A 11 122.84 -45.69 19.14
CA VAL A 11 121.41 -45.95 19.30
C VAL A 11 121.28 -47.45 19.53
N THR A 12 120.80 -47.86 20.71
CA THR A 12 120.56 -49.27 21.01
C THR A 12 119.54 -49.85 20.02
N ARG A 13 119.64 -51.14 19.67
CA ARG A 13 118.71 -51.82 18.73
C ARG A 13 117.23 -51.64 19.13
N GLU A 14 116.98 -51.46 20.42
CA GLU A 14 115.67 -51.16 21.01
C GLU A 14 115.15 -49.76 20.65
N GLN A 15 116.01 -48.72 20.63
CA GLN A 15 115.62 -47.37 20.24
C GLN A 15 115.28 -47.29 18.73
N LEU A 16 116.06 -47.96 17.86
CA LEU A 16 115.76 -48.02 16.42
C LEU A 16 114.45 -48.76 16.12
N ASN A 17 114.17 -49.86 16.82
CA ASN A 17 112.90 -50.57 16.71
C ASN A 17 111.72 -49.73 17.24
N HIS A 18 111.93 -48.99 18.34
CA HIS A 18 110.91 -48.07 18.86
C HIS A 18 110.56 -46.99 17.84
N TYR A 19 111.55 -46.31 17.25
CA TYR A 19 111.29 -45.29 16.21
C TYR A 19 110.66 -45.87 14.94
N ARG A 20 111.02 -47.09 14.52
CA ARG A 20 110.38 -47.76 13.38
C ARG A 20 108.91 -48.07 13.66
N ASN A 21 108.60 -48.65 14.81
CA ASN A 21 107.21 -48.97 15.19
C ASN A 21 106.36 -47.71 15.34
N VAL A 22 106.91 -46.64 15.94
CA VAL A 22 106.23 -45.34 16.03
C VAL A 22 105.96 -44.77 14.64
N ALA A 23 106.91 -44.88 13.70
CA ALA A 23 106.72 -44.41 12.32
C ALA A 23 105.71 -45.25 11.52
N GLU A 24 105.69 -46.57 11.69
CA GLU A 24 104.71 -47.47 11.05
C GLU A 24 103.30 -47.29 11.62
N ASN A 25 103.17 -47.11 12.94
CA ASN A 25 101.91 -46.74 13.57
C ASN A 25 101.42 -45.38 13.06
N ALA A 26 102.29 -44.36 13.04
CA ALA A 26 101.94 -43.04 12.50
C ALA A 26 101.52 -43.10 11.02
N ARG A 27 102.16 -43.95 10.20
CA ARG A 27 101.76 -44.18 8.80
C ARG A 27 100.42 -44.89 8.68
N SER A 28 100.15 -45.87 9.53
CA SER A 28 98.88 -46.59 9.55
C SER A 28 97.73 -45.70 10.02
N GLU A 29 97.98 -44.88 11.05
CA GLU A 29 97.04 -43.84 11.50
C GLU A 29 96.81 -42.77 10.42
N LEU A 30 97.86 -42.36 9.71
CA LEU A 30 97.72 -41.45 8.56
C LEU A 30 96.89 -42.07 7.42
N ALA A 31 97.11 -43.33 7.09
CA ALA A 31 96.31 -44.02 6.06
C ALA A 31 94.85 -44.18 6.49
N ALA A 32 94.58 -44.54 7.75
CA ALA A 32 93.23 -44.66 8.29
C ALA A 32 92.50 -43.29 8.33
N THR A 33 93.21 -42.21 8.65
CA THR A 33 92.65 -40.85 8.61
C THR A 33 92.41 -40.37 7.19
N LEU A 34 93.27 -40.72 6.22
CA LEU A 34 93.05 -40.43 4.81
C LEU A 34 91.82 -41.14 4.24
N VAL A 35 91.63 -42.43 4.52
CA VAL A 35 90.43 -43.17 4.08
C VAL A 35 89.16 -42.55 4.71
N LYS A 36 89.19 -42.22 6.01
CA LYS A 36 88.06 -41.53 6.66
C LYS A 36 87.78 -40.17 6.02
N PHE A 37 88.83 -39.42 5.68
CA PHE A 37 88.70 -38.15 4.99
C PHE A 37 88.09 -38.30 3.59
N GLU A 38 88.53 -39.30 2.82
CA GLU A 38 87.98 -39.60 1.49
C GLU A 38 86.51 -40.04 1.56
N CYS A 39 86.15 -40.92 2.50
CA CYS A 39 84.76 -41.32 2.76
C CYS A 39 83.88 -40.12 3.13
N ALA A 40 84.33 -39.29 4.08
CA ALA A 40 83.63 -38.06 4.44
C ALA A 40 83.50 -37.09 3.25
N GLN A 41 84.52 -37.02 2.39
CA GLN A 41 84.48 -36.20 1.18
C GLN A 41 83.49 -36.74 0.14
N SER A 42 83.37 -38.07 -0.03
CA SER A 42 82.32 -38.67 -0.88
C SER A 42 80.92 -38.44 -0.35
N GLU A 43 80.70 -38.61 0.96
CA GLU A 43 79.42 -38.35 1.59
C GLU A 43 79.02 -36.88 1.43
N LEU A 44 79.97 -35.95 1.57
CA LEU A 44 79.73 -34.53 1.31
C LEU A 44 79.35 -34.25 -0.14
N ARG A 45 79.97 -34.93 -1.12
CA ARG A 45 79.59 -34.79 -2.55
C ARG A 45 78.19 -35.32 -2.81
N ASP A 46 77.85 -36.47 -2.24
CA ASP A 46 76.52 -37.08 -2.39
C ASP A 46 75.42 -36.25 -1.73
N LEU A 47 75.68 -35.71 -0.53
CA LEU A 47 74.77 -34.79 0.14
C LEU A 47 74.59 -33.49 -0.64
N ARG A 48 75.66 -32.92 -1.21
CA ARG A 48 75.56 -31.74 -2.09
C ARG A 48 74.73 -32.04 -3.34
N SER A 49 74.93 -33.19 -3.98
CA SER A 49 74.14 -33.60 -5.15
C SER A 49 72.65 -33.76 -4.79
N LYS A 50 72.34 -34.41 -3.66
CA LYS A 50 70.97 -34.54 -3.15
C LYS A 50 70.35 -33.19 -2.79
N MET A 51 71.13 -32.28 -2.22
CA MET A 51 70.67 -30.92 -1.91
C MET A 51 70.32 -30.17 -3.19
N LEU A 52 71.19 -30.22 -4.21
CA LEU A 52 70.94 -29.57 -5.49
C LEU A 52 69.71 -30.15 -6.22
N SER A 53 69.49 -31.46 -6.19
CA SER A 53 68.30 -32.06 -6.80
C SER A 53 67.01 -31.71 -6.06
N LYS A 54 67.06 -31.62 -4.71
CA LYS A 54 65.94 -31.11 -3.92
C LYS A 54 65.68 -29.64 -4.18
N GLU A 55 66.71 -28.82 -4.34
CA GLU A 55 66.58 -27.42 -4.68
C GLU A 55 65.94 -27.23 -6.06
N ALA A 56 66.36 -28.00 -7.07
CA ALA A 56 65.73 -28.00 -8.39
C ALA A 56 64.24 -28.39 -8.33
N SER A 57 63.90 -29.47 -7.63
CA SER A 57 62.50 -29.88 -7.44
C SER A 57 61.68 -28.83 -6.68
N CYS A 58 62.26 -28.14 -5.70
CA CYS A 58 61.60 -27.03 -5.02
C CYS A 58 61.37 -25.83 -5.96
N GLN A 59 62.28 -25.55 -6.90
CA GLN A 59 62.10 -24.50 -7.90
C GLN A 59 60.99 -24.86 -8.90
N GLU A 60 60.93 -26.11 -9.35
CA GLU A 60 59.87 -26.61 -10.24
C GLU A 60 58.50 -26.51 -9.56
N LEU A 61 58.36 -26.98 -8.32
CA LEU A 61 57.11 -26.87 -7.56
C LEU A 61 56.69 -25.41 -7.33
N LYS A 62 57.66 -24.50 -7.13
CA LYS A 62 57.37 -23.06 -7.05
C LYS A 62 56.82 -22.52 -8.37
N ALA A 63 57.42 -22.89 -9.51
CA ALA A 63 56.94 -22.47 -10.82
C ALA A 63 55.53 -23.02 -11.12
N GLU A 64 55.27 -24.29 -10.77
CA GLU A 64 53.94 -24.88 -10.89
C GLU A 64 52.91 -24.15 -10.02
N MET A 65 53.25 -23.83 -8.77
CA MET A 65 52.37 -23.04 -7.90
C MET A 65 52.06 -21.65 -8.46
N GLU A 66 53.04 -20.96 -9.05
CA GLU A 66 52.79 -19.67 -9.69
C GLU A 66 51.89 -19.82 -10.93
N ASN A 67 52.09 -20.84 -11.76
CA ASN A 67 51.20 -21.14 -12.89
C ASN A 67 49.75 -21.37 -12.43
N TYR A 68 49.55 -22.15 -11.35
CA TYR A 68 48.23 -22.36 -10.77
C TYR A 68 47.61 -21.06 -10.23
N ARG A 69 48.41 -20.18 -9.62
CA ARG A 69 47.95 -18.86 -9.15
C ARG A 69 47.52 -17.98 -10.30
N GLU A 70 48.30 -17.91 -11.37
CA GLU A 70 47.96 -17.16 -12.57
C GLU A 70 46.69 -17.69 -13.22
N ASP A 71 46.56 -19.00 -13.41
CA ASP A 71 45.37 -19.61 -13.99
C ASP A 71 44.13 -19.37 -13.13
N ASN A 72 44.27 -19.43 -11.80
CA ASN A 72 43.19 -19.09 -10.89
C ASN A 72 42.80 -17.61 -10.99
N ALA A 73 43.78 -16.70 -11.12
CA ALA A 73 43.52 -15.27 -11.31
C ALA A 73 42.80 -15.00 -12.64
N ARG A 74 43.21 -15.66 -13.73
CA ARG A 74 42.54 -15.57 -15.05
C ARG A 74 41.10 -16.08 -14.99
N LYS A 75 40.87 -17.25 -14.36
CA LYS A 75 39.52 -17.80 -14.16
C LYS A 75 38.65 -16.90 -13.29
N SER A 76 39.22 -16.33 -12.23
CA SER A 76 38.52 -15.38 -11.36
C SER A 76 38.12 -14.12 -12.13
N SER A 77 39.03 -13.54 -12.91
CA SER A 77 38.74 -12.38 -13.76
C SER A 77 37.66 -12.67 -14.80
N LEU A 78 37.69 -13.85 -15.41
CA LEU A 78 36.65 -14.28 -16.35
C LEU A 78 35.29 -14.44 -15.66
N LEU A 79 35.26 -15.03 -14.47
CA LEU A 79 34.04 -15.18 -13.68
C LEU A 79 33.45 -13.81 -13.31
N THR A 80 34.27 -12.83 -12.93
CA THR A 80 33.81 -11.47 -12.65
C THR A 80 33.22 -10.83 -13.91
N SER A 81 33.93 -10.87 -15.05
CA SER A 81 33.43 -10.34 -16.31
C SER A 81 32.12 -11.00 -16.78
N LEU A 82 31.98 -12.32 -16.58
CA LEU A 82 30.74 -13.03 -16.92
C LEU A 82 29.59 -12.64 -15.97
N ARG A 83 29.86 -12.41 -14.68
CA ARG A 83 28.86 -11.93 -13.73
C ARG A 83 28.40 -10.51 -14.08
N ASP A 84 29.34 -9.62 -14.38
CA ASP A 84 29.04 -8.25 -14.80
C ASP A 84 28.16 -8.27 -16.07
N ARG A 85 28.49 -9.15 -17.03
CA ARG A 85 27.70 -9.29 -18.25
C ARG A 85 26.29 -9.85 -18.00
N VAL A 86 26.14 -10.79 -17.06
CA VAL A 86 24.81 -11.29 -16.66
C VAL A 86 23.99 -10.18 -16.01
N GLN A 87 24.59 -9.40 -15.12
CA GLN A 87 23.94 -8.27 -14.49
C GLN A 87 23.49 -7.22 -15.53
N GLU A 88 24.34 -6.86 -16.49
CA GLU A 88 23.98 -5.95 -17.59
C GLU A 88 22.77 -6.48 -18.38
N LEU A 89 22.74 -7.77 -18.71
CA LEU A 89 21.62 -8.38 -19.44
C LEU A 89 20.34 -8.43 -18.61
N GLU A 90 20.44 -8.65 -17.30
CA GLU A 90 19.30 -8.59 -16.37
C GLU A 90 18.74 -7.16 -16.28
N GLU A 91 19.62 -6.15 -16.20
CA GLU A 91 19.24 -4.73 -16.22
C GLU A 91 18.60 -4.33 -17.55
N GLU A 92 19.14 -4.78 -18.69
CA GLU A 92 18.56 -4.58 -20.02
C GLU A 92 17.18 -5.25 -20.14
N ALA A 93 17.01 -6.47 -19.63
CA ALA A 93 15.72 -7.16 -19.62
C ALA A 93 14.69 -6.44 -18.72
N ALA A 94 15.11 -5.91 -17.57
CA ALA A 94 14.27 -5.08 -16.71
C ALA A 94 13.88 -3.76 -17.40
N ALA A 95 14.81 -3.11 -18.09
CA ALA A 95 14.52 -1.91 -18.89
C ALA A 95 13.54 -2.22 -20.05
N LEU A 96 13.69 -3.37 -20.70
CA LEU A 96 12.81 -3.78 -21.79
C LEU A 96 11.40 -4.12 -21.30
N THR A 97 11.27 -4.81 -20.16
CA THR A 97 9.96 -5.11 -19.56
C THR A 97 9.25 -3.85 -19.09
N THR A 98 9.96 -2.91 -18.46
CA THR A 98 9.37 -1.61 -18.07
C THR A 98 8.98 -0.77 -19.28
N SER A 99 9.78 -0.76 -20.34
CA SER A 99 9.43 -0.12 -21.62
C SER A 99 8.18 -0.76 -22.24
N LYS A 100 8.11 -2.10 -22.28
CA LYS A 100 6.96 -2.85 -22.78
C LYS A 100 5.68 -2.49 -22.02
N ILE A 101 5.70 -2.52 -20.69
CA ILE A 101 4.55 -2.14 -19.85
C ILE A 101 4.11 -0.70 -20.17
N ARG A 102 5.06 0.24 -20.29
CA ARG A 102 4.74 1.64 -20.65
C ARG A 102 4.06 1.74 -22.02
N THR A 103 4.54 1.01 -23.02
CA THR A 103 3.93 1.00 -24.35
C THR A 103 2.55 0.34 -24.35
N GLU A 104 2.35 -0.73 -23.58
CA GLU A 104 1.04 -1.39 -23.43
C GLU A 104 0.02 -0.48 -22.75
N ILE A 105 0.42 0.23 -21.69
CA ILE A 105 -0.42 1.24 -21.03
C ILE A 105 -0.80 2.33 -22.04
N THR A 106 0.18 2.87 -22.77
CA THR A 106 -0.07 3.93 -23.77
C THR A 106 -1.02 3.46 -24.87
N ALA A 107 -0.83 2.23 -25.37
CA ALA A 107 -1.72 1.63 -26.35
C ALA A 107 -3.13 1.42 -25.80
N HIS A 108 -3.26 0.94 -24.56
CA HIS A 108 -4.55 0.76 -23.91
C HIS A 108 -5.27 2.10 -23.72
N THR A 109 -4.57 3.15 -23.29
CA THR A 109 -5.13 4.51 -23.17
C THR A 109 -5.63 5.03 -24.53
N ALA A 110 -4.83 4.88 -25.59
CA ALA A 110 -5.24 5.30 -26.93
C ALA A 110 -6.44 4.50 -27.47
N ILE A 111 -6.56 3.21 -27.12
CA ILE A 111 -7.72 2.38 -27.46
C ILE A 111 -8.98 2.86 -26.73
N THR A 112 -8.88 3.15 -25.42
CA THR A 112 -10.02 3.65 -24.64
C THR A 112 -10.47 5.02 -25.13
N GLU A 113 -9.54 5.93 -25.43
CA GLU A 113 -9.85 7.23 -26.02
C GLU A 113 -10.52 7.09 -27.40
N ASN A 114 -10.04 6.18 -28.26
CA ASN A 114 -10.69 5.89 -29.54
C ASN A 114 -12.11 5.34 -29.38
N GLN A 115 -12.35 4.49 -28.38
CA GLN A 115 -13.69 3.97 -28.09
C GLN A 115 -14.62 5.08 -27.60
N GLU A 116 -14.15 5.97 -26.74
CA GLU A 116 -14.90 7.14 -26.29
C GLU A 116 -15.21 8.11 -27.43
N LEU A 117 -14.24 8.38 -28.29
CA LEU A 117 -14.45 9.20 -29.49
C LEU A 117 -15.47 8.55 -30.43
N LYS A 118 -15.43 7.23 -30.64
CA LYS A 118 -16.46 6.53 -31.42
C LYS A 118 -17.85 6.66 -30.81
N LYS A 119 -17.98 6.55 -29.47
CA LYS A 119 -19.27 6.78 -28.78
C LYS A 119 -19.76 8.20 -28.96
N LYS A 120 -18.87 9.21 -28.79
CA LYS A 120 -19.20 10.62 -29.02
C LYS A 120 -19.62 10.88 -30.46
N VAL A 121 -18.95 10.28 -31.45
CA VAL A 121 -19.34 10.41 -32.85
C VAL A 121 -20.73 9.82 -33.06
N ALA A 122 -21.04 8.65 -32.51
CA ALA A 122 -22.37 8.05 -32.61
C ALA A 122 -23.46 8.90 -31.92
N GLU A 123 -23.20 9.42 -30.72
CA GLU A 123 -24.11 10.35 -30.03
C GLU A 123 -24.33 11.65 -30.82
N LEU A 124 -23.26 12.22 -31.38
CA LEU A 124 -23.36 13.41 -32.23
C LEU A 124 -24.19 13.12 -33.48
N ASP A 125 -24.01 11.96 -34.10
CA ASP A 125 -24.77 11.55 -35.29
C ASP A 125 -26.26 11.34 -34.97
N GLU A 126 -26.58 10.72 -33.82
CA GLU A 126 -27.94 10.57 -33.32
C GLU A 126 -28.58 11.92 -33.01
N ASN A 127 -27.84 12.83 -32.36
CA ASN A 127 -28.28 14.20 -32.10
C ASN A 127 -28.49 14.99 -33.40
N LEU A 128 -27.65 14.79 -34.41
CA LEU A 128 -27.79 15.42 -35.72
C LEU A 128 -29.05 14.91 -36.44
N GLN A 129 -29.29 13.59 -36.42
CA GLN A 129 -30.54 13.03 -36.94
C GLN A 129 -31.77 13.53 -36.19
N LYS A 130 -31.68 13.65 -34.86
CA LYS A 130 -32.75 14.21 -34.04
C LYS A 130 -33.01 15.67 -34.40
N CYS A 131 -31.96 16.50 -34.52
CA CYS A 131 -32.08 17.89 -34.97
C CYS A 131 -32.68 17.99 -36.38
N LEU A 132 -32.33 17.08 -37.29
CA LEU A 132 -32.90 17.05 -38.64
C LEU A 132 -34.40 16.72 -38.60
N LYS A 133 -34.80 15.71 -37.82
CA LYS A 133 -36.22 15.36 -37.62
C LYS A 133 -36.99 16.50 -36.96
N GLU A 134 -36.44 17.09 -35.90
CA GLU A 134 -37.01 18.25 -35.22
C GLU A 134 -37.10 19.46 -36.15
N ASN A 135 -36.12 19.69 -37.02
CA ASN A 135 -36.18 20.78 -38.00
C ASN A 135 -37.25 20.53 -39.06
N GLU A 136 -37.42 19.29 -39.51
CA GLU A 136 -38.46 18.90 -40.46
C GLU A 136 -39.86 18.99 -39.82
N GLU A 137 -40.01 18.54 -38.58
CA GLU A 137 -41.20 18.73 -37.75
C GLU A 137 -41.48 20.21 -37.48
N ASN A 138 -40.47 21.01 -37.15
CA ASN A 138 -40.59 22.45 -36.95
C ASN A 138 -41.00 23.16 -38.24
N LYS A 139 -40.50 22.75 -39.41
CA LYS A 139 -40.91 23.28 -40.70
C LYS A 139 -42.37 22.92 -41.02
N ASN A 140 -42.77 21.69 -40.72
CA ASN A 140 -44.15 21.23 -40.86
C ASN A 140 -45.08 21.96 -39.88
N GLN A 141 -44.65 22.15 -38.63
CA GLN A 141 -45.36 22.86 -37.59
C GLN A 141 -45.44 24.35 -37.89
N ALA A 142 -44.40 24.98 -38.42
CA ALA A 142 -44.41 26.36 -38.89
C ALA A 142 -45.40 26.53 -40.05
N SER A 143 -45.48 25.58 -40.98
CA SER A 143 -46.48 25.61 -42.06
C SER A 143 -47.92 25.47 -41.52
N LYS A 144 -48.13 24.61 -40.51
CA LYS A 144 -49.42 24.47 -39.82
C LYS A 144 -49.75 25.71 -39.01
N ASN A 145 -48.76 26.32 -38.34
CA ASN A 145 -48.91 27.53 -37.56
C ASN A 145 -49.18 28.74 -38.45
N CYS A 146 -48.62 28.83 -39.66
CA CYS A 146 -49.00 29.86 -40.63
C CYS A 146 -50.48 29.73 -41.01
N LYS A 147 -50.94 28.52 -41.34
CA LYS A 147 -52.36 28.25 -41.62
C LYS A 147 -53.26 28.55 -40.41
N LYS A 148 -52.82 28.17 -39.21
CA LYS A 148 -53.52 28.49 -37.96
C LYS A 148 -53.47 29.97 -37.60
N HIS A 149 -52.43 30.70 -37.98
CA HIS A 149 -52.36 32.15 -37.78
C HIS A 149 -53.28 32.88 -38.77
N GLU A 150 -53.38 32.41 -40.01
CA GLU A 150 -54.42 32.88 -40.96
C GLU A 150 -55.82 32.57 -40.44
N GLU A 151 -56.06 31.37 -39.90
CA GLU A 151 -57.33 30.98 -39.28
C GLU A 151 -57.60 31.71 -37.95
N PHE A 152 -56.58 32.00 -37.15
CA PHE A 152 -56.68 32.73 -35.89
C PHE A 152 -56.92 34.22 -36.12
N LEU A 153 -56.33 34.83 -37.16
CA LEU A 153 -56.66 36.19 -37.57
C LEU A 153 -58.12 36.29 -38.06
N ALA A 154 -58.60 35.27 -38.78
CA ALA A 154 -60.01 35.17 -39.15
C ALA A 154 -60.92 34.97 -37.93
N GLN A 155 -60.55 34.08 -37.00
CA GLN A 155 -61.31 33.80 -35.78
C GLN A 155 -61.26 34.94 -34.76
N LEU A 156 -60.15 35.67 -34.63
CA LEU A 156 -60.03 36.83 -33.73
C LEU A 156 -60.91 38.00 -34.23
N GLY A 157 -61.08 38.14 -35.55
CA GLY A 157 -62.08 39.02 -36.15
C GLY A 157 -63.52 38.57 -35.85
N ASP A 158 -63.77 37.26 -35.77
CA ASP A 158 -65.10 36.69 -35.49
C ASP A 158 -65.44 36.57 -33.99
N PHE A 159 -64.46 36.47 -33.08
CA PHE A 159 -64.67 36.35 -31.63
C PHE A 159 -64.86 37.69 -30.93
N LEU A 160 -64.39 38.78 -31.52
CA LEU A 160 -64.47 40.13 -30.94
C LEU A 160 -65.64 40.95 -31.48
N ASP A 161 -66.39 40.43 -32.46
CA ASP A 161 -67.73 40.91 -32.78
C ASP A 161 -68.65 39.71 -33.10
N PRO A 162 -69.41 39.23 -32.11
CA PRO A 162 -70.85 39.32 -32.27
C PRO A 162 -71.59 39.42 -30.93
N GLU A 163 -71.96 40.63 -30.53
CA GLU A 163 -73.38 40.92 -30.24
C GLU A 163 -73.62 42.43 -30.11
N LYS A 164 -74.50 42.92 -31.00
CA LYS A 164 -75.04 44.29 -31.01
C LYS A 164 -75.58 44.69 -29.64
N LYS A 165 -74.97 45.72 -29.03
CA LYS A 165 -75.66 46.85 -28.38
C LYS A 165 -74.67 47.99 -28.14
N ASN A 166 -74.83 49.05 -28.94
CA ASN A 166 -74.45 50.45 -28.69
C ASN A 166 -73.48 50.73 -27.54
N GLU A 167 -72.21 50.39 -27.72
CA GLU A 167 -71.01 51.23 -27.49
C GLU A 167 -69.82 50.36 -27.89
N LYS A 168 -69.09 50.78 -28.92
CA LYS A 168 -67.89 50.08 -29.38
C LYS A 168 -66.86 50.14 -28.25
N ALA A 169 -66.50 49.01 -27.65
CA ALA A 169 -65.16 48.93 -27.07
C ALA A 169 -64.19 49.17 -28.24
N SER A 170 -63.38 50.22 -28.12
CA SER A 170 -62.43 50.59 -29.17
C SER A 170 -61.44 49.44 -29.34
N ASP A 171 -60.94 49.23 -30.56
CA ASP A 171 -59.78 48.36 -30.79
C ASP A 171 -58.63 48.72 -29.81
N GLU A 172 -58.58 49.97 -29.34
CA GLU A 172 -57.66 50.45 -28.31
C GLU A 172 -57.83 49.79 -26.93
N ASP A 173 -59.05 49.48 -26.47
CA ASP A 173 -59.30 48.87 -25.15
C ASP A 173 -58.85 47.40 -25.12
N LEU A 174 -59.06 46.70 -26.24
CA LEU A 174 -58.60 45.32 -26.44
C LEU A 174 -57.08 45.26 -26.58
N ILE A 175 -56.49 46.21 -27.31
CA ILE A 175 -55.03 46.37 -27.42
C ILE A 175 -54.43 46.72 -26.06
N LEU A 176 -55.10 47.54 -25.23
CA LEU A 176 -54.66 47.88 -23.87
C LEU A 176 -54.64 46.66 -22.96
N LYS A 177 -55.70 45.84 -22.94
CA LYS A 177 -55.73 44.62 -22.11
C LYS A 177 -54.69 43.59 -22.56
N LEU A 178 -54.46 43.47 -23.86
CA LEU A 178 -53.41 42.59 -24.40
C LEU A 178 -52.01 43.09 -24.02
N ARG A 179 -51.81 44.43 -24.06
CA ARG A 179 -50.56 45.08 -23.64
C ARG A 179 -50.28 44.85 -22.15
N GLU A 180 -51.28 45.01 -21.28
CA GLU A 180 -51.14 44.72 -19.84
C GLU A 180 -50.70 43.27 -19.59
N LEU A 181 -51.35 42.30 -20.25
CA LEU A 181 -50.98 40.88 -20.12
C LEU A 181 -49.59 40.58 -20.68
N CYS A 182 -49.18 41.24 -21.77
CA CYS A 182 -47.83 41.11 -22.31
C CYS A 182 -46.78 41.68 -21.36
N GLU A 183 -47.07 42.82 -20.70
CA GLU A 183 -46.19 43.44 -19.71
C GLU A 183 -46.06 42.56 -18.45
N GLU A 184 -47.15 42.01 -17.93
CA GLU A 184 -47.09 41.03 -16.81
C GLU A 184 -46.28 39.79 -17.20
N ASN A 185 -46.48 39.24 -18.40
CA ASN A 185 -45.76 38.05 -18.86
C ASN A 185 -44.26 38.33 -19.05
N ALA A 186 -43.89 39.51 -19.54
CA ALA A 186 -42.50 39.95 -19.64
C ALA A 186 -41.86 40.07 -18.25
N LEU A 187 -42.60 40.60 -17.28
CA LEU A 187 -42.13 40.76 -15.90
C LEU A 187 -41.93 39.40 -15.22
N VAL A 188 -42.87 38.47 -15.38
CA VAL A 188 -42.75 37.09 -14.87
C VAL A 188 -41.59 36.35 -15.53
N ARG A 189 -41.37 36.51 -16.85
CA ARG A 189 -40.19 35.93 -17.53
C ARG A 189 -38.88 36.52 -17.01
N GLY A 190 -38.84 37.83 -16.75
CA GLY A 190 -37.69 38.46 -16.10
C GLY A 190 -37.40 37.85 -14.73
N GLN A 191 -38.45 37.63 -13.92
CA GLN A 191 -38.31 36.96 -12.63
C GLN A 191 -37.79 35.52 -12.76
N ILE A 192 -38.28 34.76 -13.75
CA ILE A 192 -37.79 33.39 -14.02
C ILE A 192 -36.29 33.39 -14.36
N VAL A 193 -35.86 34.28 -15.26
CA VAL A 193 -34.43 34.38 -15.64
C VAL A 193 -33.57 34.71 -14.43
N THR A 194 -33.98 35.67 -13.59
CA THR A 194 -33.22 35.98 -12.37
C THR A 194 -33.15 34.80 -11.39
N LEU A 195 -34.22 34.03 -11.26
CA LEU A 195 -34.23 32.83 -10.43
C LEU A 195 -33.33 31.73 -11.01
N GLU A 196 -33.35 31.51 -12.33
CA GLU A 196 -32.46 30.56 -13.01
C GLU A 196 -30.98 30.93 -12.84
N GLU A 197 -30.64 32.22 -12.95
CA GLU A 197 -29.29 32.72 -12.69
C GLU A 197 -28.86 32.45 -11.24
N THR A 198 -29.71 32.71 -10.25
CA THR A 198 -29.39 32.41 -8.84
C THR A 198 -29.21 30.92 -8.56
N VAL A 199 -30.02 30.06 -9.19
CA VAL A 199 -29.88 28.60 -9.10
C VAL A 199 -28.55 28.14 -9.71
N ASN A 200 -28.19 28.66 -10.89
CA ASN A 200 -26.91 28.34 -11.54
C ASN A 200 -25.72 28.77 -10.69
N VAL A 201 -25.75 29.96 -10.09
CA VAL A 201 -24.68 30.42 -9.18
C VAL A 201 -24.54 29.47 -8.00
N HIS A 202 -25.62 29.11 -7.33
CA HIS A 202 -25.58 28.17 -6.21
C HIS A 202 -25.12 26.76 -6.61
N GLU A 203 -25.47 26.29 -7.81
CA GLU A 203 -25.00 25.00 -8.31
C GLU A 203 -23.49 25.01 -8.59
N MET A 204 -22.97 26.10 -9.15
CA MET A 204 -21.54 26.32 -9.36
C MET A 204 -20.79 26.42 -8.02
N GLU A 205 -21.33 27.15 -7.03
CA GLU A 205 -20.77 27.24 -5.68
C GLU A 205 -20.74 25.87 -4.97
N ALA A 206 -21.82 25.09 -5.09
CA ALA A 206 -21.89 23.73 -4.54
C ALA A 206 -20.88 22.79 -5.22
N LYS A 207 -20.67 22.93 -6.54
CA LYS A 207 -19.65 22.18 -7.28
C LYS A 207 -18.24 22.55 -6.82
N ALA A 208 -17.91 23.84 -6.74
CA ALA A 208 -16.62 24.32 -6.22
C ALA A 208 -16.36 23.86 -4.77
N SER A 209 -17.41 23.84 -3.94
CA SER A 209 -17.36 23.34 -2.56
C SER A 209 -17.06 21.84 -2.51
N ARG A 210 -17.75 21.03 -3.34
CA ARG A 210 -17.49 19.58 -3.45
C ARG A 210 -16.07 19.28 -3.92
N GLU A 211 -15.57 20.00 -4.91
CA GLU A 211 -14.19 19.87 -5.39
C GLU A 211 -13.17 20.23 -4.30
N THR A 212 -13.44 21.29 -3.53
CA THR A 212 -12.59 21.68 -2.41
C THR A 212 -12.58 20.63 -1.29
N ILE A 213 -13.74 20.06 -0.95
CA ILE A 213 -13.83 18.95 0.00
C ILE A 213 -13.05 17.74 -0.52
N MET A 214 -13.19 17.35 -1.79
CA MET A 214 -12.42 16.22 -2.35
C MET A 214 -10.91 16.45 -2.33
N ARG A 215 -10.46 17.67 -2.60
CA ARG A 215 -9.04 18.04 -2.52
C ARG A 215 -8.53 17.92 -1.09
N LEU A 216 -9.26 18.46 -0.11
CA LEU A 216 -8.92 18.37 1.30
C LEU A 216 -8.92 16.91 1.80
N VAL A 217 -9.88 16.09 1.38
CA VAL A 217 -9.91 14.65 1.72
C VAL A 217 -8.69 13.92 1.13
N SER A 218 -8.31 14.23 -0.11
CA SER A 218 -7.10 13.69 -0.73
C SER A 218 -5.82 14.11 0.01
N GLU A 219 -5.74 15.38 0.43
CA GLU A 219 -4.63 15.90 1.22
C GLU A 219 -4.55 15.23 2.60
N VAL A 220 -5.68 15.11 3.31
CA VAL A 220 -5.78 14.40 4.60
C VAL A 220 -5.35 12.95 4.46
N ASN A 221 -5.81 12.24 3.43
CA ASN A 221 -5.40 10.86 3.18
C ASN A 221 -3.90 10.75 2.88
N ARG A 222 -3.33 11.70 2.14
CA ARG A 222 -1.89 11.76 1.85
C ARG A 222 -1.08 12.01 3.12
N GLU A 223 -1.52 12.95 3.96
CA GLU A 223 -0.87 13.22 5.25
C GLU A 223 -1.03 12.05 6.22
N GLN A 224 -2.18 11.38 6.26
CA GLN A 224 -2.39 10.19 7.08
C GLN A 224 -1.46 9.04 6.67
N LYS A 225 -1.26 8.82 5.37
CA LYS A 225 -0.28 7.84 4.87
C LYS A 225 1.15 8.21 5.23
N LYS A 226 1.52 9.49 5.11
CA LYS A 226 2.84 9.99 5.54
C LYS A 226 3.05 9.80 7.04
N ALA A 227 2.07 10.15 7.86
CA ALA A 227 2.10 9.96 9.30
C ALA A 227 2.27 8.48 9.67
N ALA A 228 1.55 7.57 9.00
CA ALA A 228 1.71 6.13 9.20
C ALA A 228 3.13 5.65 8.85
N SER A 229 3.68 6.07 7.71
CA SER A 229 5.07 5.78 7.33
C SER A 229 6.08 6.30 8.36
N CYS A 230 5.90 7.54 8.84
CA CYS A 230 6.77 8.11 9.87
C CYS A 230 6.66 7.35 11.21
N THR A 231 5.48 6.88 11.59
CA THR A 231 5.33 6.04 12.78
C THR A 231 6.03 4.70 12.64
N GLU A 232 5.95 4.05 11.47
CA GLU A 232 6.66 2.80 11.19
C GLU A 232 8.19 2.98 11.20
N GLU A 233 8.70 4.06 10.59
CA GLU A 233 10.13 4.40 10.63
C GLU A 233 10.62 4.67 12.05
N ARG A 234 9.86 5.43 12.83
CA ARG A 234 10.17 5.68 14.24
C ARG A 234 10.20 4.38 15.04
N ASP A 235 9.26 3.47 14.81
CA ASP A 235 9.21 2.20 15.53
C ASP A 235 10.39 1.28 15.14
N LYS A 236 10.82 1.29 13.87
CA LYS A 236 12.06 0.62 13.43
C LYS A 236 13.29 1.22 14.12
N LEU A 237 13.42 2.56 14.13
CA LEU A 237 14.52 3.24 14.81
C LEU A 237 14.54 2.95 16.31
N ASN A 238 13.39 2.87 16.96
CA ASN A 238 13.29 2.48 18.37
C ASN A 238 13.77 1.04 18.62
N GLN A 239 13.44 0.10 17.72
CA GLN A 239 13.93 -1.28 17.81
C GLN A 239 15.44 -1.36 17.60
N ASP A 240 15.98 -0.61 16.64
CA ASP A 240 17.42 -0.57 16.39
C ASP A 240 18.18 0.12 17.53
N LEU A 241 17.61 1.16 18.14
CA LEU A 241 18.13 1.77 19.36
C LEU A 241 18.17 0.76 20.52
N LEU A 242 17.11 -0.02 20.73
CA LEU A 242 17.09 -1.06 21.76
C LEU A 242 18.18 -2.12 21.52
N ARG A 243 18.37 -2.57 20.28
CA ARG A 243 19.46 -3.49 19.91
C ARG A 243 20.83 -2.87 20.16
N ALA A 244 21.03 -1.60 19.77
CA ALA A 244 22.27 -0.87 19.99
C ALA A 244 22.57 -0.70 21.49
N VAL A 245 21.56 -0.43 22.32
CA VAL A 245 21.71 -0.36 23.78
C VAL A 245 22.12 -1.72 24.36
N GLN A 246 21.47 -2.80 23.94
CA GLN A 246 21.84 -4.15 24.39
C GLN A 246 23.27 -4.53 24.02
N THR A 247 23.70 -4.25 22.78
CA THR A 247 25.09 -4.51 22.36
C THR A 247 26.09 -3.65 23.12
N LYS A 248 25.78 -2.37 23.35
CA LYS A 248 26.60 -1.47 24.19
C LYS A 248 26.76 -2.05 25.60
N GLU A 249 25.69 -2.51 26.23
CA GLU A 249 25.79 -3.09 27.58
C GLU A 249 26.67 -4.34 27.62
N VAL A 250 26.63 -5.19 26.57
CA VAL A 250 27.51 -6.36 26.45
C VAL A 250 28.96 -5.92 26.37
N LEU A 251 29.28 -4.96 25.50
CA LEU A 251 30.63 -4.41 25.37
C LEU A 251 31.11 -3.75 26.66
N GLU A 252 30.25 -3.03 27.39
CA GLU A 252 30.59 -2.44 28.68
C GLU A 252 30.92 -3.52 29.73
N ARG A 253 30.22 -4.66 29.72
CA ARG A 253 30.56 -5.81 30.59
C ARG A 253 31.94 -6.37 30.22
N GLU A 254 32.24 -6.52 28.93
CA GLU A 254 33.55 -6.98 28.46
C GLU A 254 34.68 -6.02 28.83
N VAL A 255 34.47 -4.72 28.67
CA VAL A 255 35.45 -3.69 29.06
C VAL A 255 35.75 -3.76 30.56
N ARG A 256 34.73 -3.93 31.41
CA ARG A 256 34.93 -4.12 32.86
C ARG A 256 35.80 -5.34 33.16
N ILE A 257 35.51 -6.48 32.54
CA ILE A 257 36.30 -7.71 32.72
C ILE A 257 37.75 -7.52 32.25
N LEU A 258 37.96 -6.84 31.12
CA LEU A 258 39.31 -6.55 30.62
C LEU A 258 40.08 -5.60 31.55
N GLN A 259 39.41 -4.60 32.13
CA GLN A 259 40.01 -3.70 33.11
C GLN A 259 40.40 -4.44 34.40
N GLU A 260 39.56 -5.34 34.90
CA GLU A 260 39.87 -6.18 36.07
C GLU A 260 41.10 -7.06 35.80
N ARG A 261 41.18 -7.68 34.63
CA ARG A 261 42.35 -8.48 34.21
C ARG A 261 43.62 -7.64 34.09
N LEU A 262 43.51 -6.43 33.55
CA LEU A 262 44.64 -5.51 33.44
C LEU A 262 45.15 -5.12 34.83
N LEU A 263 44.25 -4.78 35.76
CA LEU A 263 44.61 -4.43 37.14
C LEU A 263 45.21 -5.62 37.90
N ALA A 264 44.74 -6.83 37.64
CA ALA A 264 45.36 -8.06 38.17
C ALA A 264 46.79 -8.21 37.63
N GLY A 265 46.97 -8.15 36.31
CA GLY A 265 48.31 -8.26 35.69
C GLY A 265 49.28 -7.15 36.12
N GLN A 266 48.79 -5.94 36.39
CA GLN A 266 49.63 -4.86 36.94
C GLN A 266 50.10 -5.14 38.36
N ARG A 267 49.26 -5.76 39.20
CA ARG A 267 49.63 -6.18 40.55
C ARG A 267 50.67 -7.29 40.50
N ASP A 268 50.42 -8.34 39.71
CA ASP A 268 51.35 -9.46 39.54
C ASP A 268 52.74 -8.98 39.04
N TRP A 269 52.76 -8.00 38.13
CA TRP A 269 54.00 -7.39 37.65
C TRP A 269 54.72 -6.57 38.73
N ALA A 270 53.99 -5.82 39.55
CA ALA A 270 54.56 -5.07 40.66
C ALA A 270 55.19 -5.99 41.71
N ASP A 271 54.49 -7.08 42.05
CA ASP A 271 54.98 -8.11 42.97
C ASP A 271 56.26 -8.77 42.43
N SER A 272 56.24 -9.19 41.16
CA SER A 272 57.42 -9.76 40.49
C SER A 272 58.61 -8.78 40.46
N LYS A 273 58.35 -7.48 40.27
CA LYS A 273 59.38 -6.43 40.28
C LYS A 273 59.97 -6.26 41.68
N GLN A 274 59.14 -6.35 42.72
CA GLN A 274 59.60 -6.29 44.11
C GLN A 274 60.45 -7.52 44.46
N GLU A 275 60.02 -8.72 44.11
CA GLU A 275 60.79 -9.95 44.30
C GLU A 275 62.17 -9.88 43.63
N LEU A 276 62.21 -9.41 42.38
CA LEU A 276 63.47 -9.20 41.65
C LEU A 276 64.39 -8.20 42.36
N SER A 277 63.82 -7.16 42.99
CA SER A 277 64.60 -6.19 43.75
C SER A 277 65.20 -6.79 45.04
N LEU A 278 64.46 -7.69 45.71
CA LEU A 278 64.91 -8.41 46.89
C LEU A 278 66.01 -9.41 46.53
N LEU A 279 65.83 -10.19 45.46
CA LEU A 279 66.85 -11.10 44.93
C LEU A 279 68.15 -10.38 44.54
N LYS A 280 68.05 -9.18 43.95
CA LYS A 280 69.24 -8.36 43.67
C LYS A 280 69.97 -7.91 44.93
N LYS A 281 69.25 -7.59 46.02
CA LYS A 281 69.86 -7.21 47.30
C LYS A 281 70.57 -8.40 47.93
N SER A 282 69.94 -9.58 47.96
CA SER A 282 70.54 -10.79 48.53
C SER A 282 71.77 -11.26 47.74
N SER A 283 71.75 -11.17 46.40
CA SER A 283 72.92 -11.45 45.56
C SER A 283 74.12 -10.57 45.94
N ARG A 284 73.89 -9.25 46.07
CA ARG A 284 74.95 -8.30 46.47
C ARG A 284 75.49 -8.56 47.87
N GLU A 285 74.64 -9.02 48.79
CA GLU A 285 75.06 -9.36 50.14
C GLU A 285 75.91 -10.64 50.16
N LEU A 286 75.52 -11.65 49.38
CA LEU A 286 76.30 -12.88 49.20
C LEU A 286 77.66 -12.60 48.55
N GLU A 287 77.72 -11.75 47.53
CA GLU A 287 78.97 -11.29 46.92
C GLU A 287 79.90 -10.65 47.96
N LYS A 288 79.38 -9.76 48.81
CA LYS A 288 80.17 -9.14 49.90
C LYS A 288 80.68 -10.17 50.90
N ARG A 289 79.85 -11.14 51.31
CA ARG A 289 80.25 -12.20 52.24
C ARG A 289 81.35 -13.08 51.65
N LEU A 290 81.25 -13.41 50.35
CA LEU A 290 82.26 -14.17 49.64
C LEU A 290 83.61 -13.43 49.65
N GLU A 291 83.61 -12.13 49.33
CA GLU A 291 84.82 -11.30 49.35
C GLU A 291 85.48 -11.30 50.73
N THR A 292 84.70 -11.02 51.79
CA THR A 292 85.23 -11.04 53.17
C THR A 292 85.80 -12.40 53.59
N SER A 293 85.23 -13.49 53.08
CA SER A 293 85.73 -14.84 53.34
C SER A 293 87.04 -15.13 52.60
N LEU A 294 87.21 -14.59 51.38
CA LEU A 294 88.44 -14.75 50.60
C LEU A 294 89.58 -13.96 51.26
N ASP A 295 89.30 -12.73 51.72
CA ASP A 295 90.27 -11.89 52.44
C ASP A 295 90.72 -12.57 53.75
N ALA A 296 89.79 -13.06 54.58
CA ALA A 296 90.11 -13.76 55.81
C ALA A 296 90.94 -15.05 55.59
N ALA A 297 90.69 -15.77 54.48
CA ALA A 297 91.47 -16.94 54.09
C ALA A 297 92.88 -16.56 53.63
N ALA A 298 93.05 -15.43 52.93
CA ALA A 298 94.35 -14.90 52.53
C ALA A 298 95.16 -14.45 53.75
N ASP A 299 94.54 -13.74 54.69
CA ASP A 299 95.15 -13.31 55.95
C ASP A 299 95.63 -14.51 56.77
N SER A 300 94.78 -15.53 56.95
CA SER A 300 95.13 -16.76 57.67
C SER A 300 96.30 -17.49 57.02
N ARG A 301 96.36 -17.52 55.68
CA ARG A 301 97.45 -18.16 54.92
C ARG A 301 98.78 -17.41 55.12
N SER A 302 98.75 -16.09 55.15
CA SER A 302 99.92 -15.24 55.42
C SER A 302 100.43 -15.38 56.87
N GLN A 303 99.51 -15.55 57.83
CA GLN A 303 99.87 -15.78 59.23
C GLN A 303 100.56 -17.14 59.40
N CYS A 304 100.05 -18.19 58.76
CA CYS A 304 100.65 -19.54 58.78
C CYS A 304 102.06 -19.58 58.17
N SER A 305 102.33 -18.82 57.10
CA SER A 305 103.70 -18.72 56.56
C SER A 305 104.63 -17.98 57.52
N SER A 306 104.17 -16.89 58.13
CA SER A 306 104.97 -16.13 59.11
C SER A 306 105.28 -16.93 60.39
N PHE A 307 104.35 -17.77 60.85
CA PHE A 307 104.54 -18.63 62.01
C PHE A 307 105.59 -19.70 61.73
N ARG A 308 105.57 -20.32 60.55
CA ARG A 308 106.57 -21.32 60.13
C ARG A 308 107.98 -20.74 60.10
N GLU A 309 108.14 -19.51 59.60
CA GLU A 309 109.44 -18.82 59.62
C GLU A 309 109.94 -18.53 61.05
N LYS A 310 109.03 -18.14 61.96
CA LYS A 310 109.37 -17.89 63.38
C LYS A 310 109.81 -19.16 64.11
N VAL A 311 109.14 -20.30 63.87
CA VAL A 311 109.52 -21.59 64.47
C VAL A 311 110.89 -22.06 63.97
N ALA A 312 111.16 -21.93 62.67
CA ALA A 312 112.47 -22.24 62.09
C ALA A 312 113.61 -21.31 62.58
N ALA A 313 113.28 -20.09 63.03
CA ALA A 313 114.24 -19.18 63.64
C ALA A 313 114.53 -19.55 65.11
N LEU A 314 113.53 -19.97 65.89
CA LEU A 314 113.69 -20.32 67.30
C LEU A 314 114.52 -21.61 67.52
N LEU A 315 114.35 -22.60 66.65
CA LEU A 315 115.13 -23.87 66.71
C LEU A 315 116.60 -23.70 66.31
N ARG A 316 116.97 -22.54 65.74
CA ARG A 316 118.33 -22.21 65.28
C ARG A 316 119.28 -21.81 66.41
N GLY A 317 118.74 -21.46 67.59
CA GLY A 317 119.46 -20.71 68.63
C GLY A 317 120.34 -21.51 69.60
N SER A 318 120.15 -22.82 69.75
CA SER A 318 120.95 -23.60 70.73
C SER A 318 121.50 -24.95 70.24
N TRP A 319 121.16 -25.42 69.03
CA TRP A 319 121.55 -26.77 68.56
C TRP A 319 121.99 -26.84 67.08
N GLY A 320 122.30 -25.71 66.42
CA GLY A 320 122.86 -25.66 65.05
C GLY A 320 121.84 -25.44 63.91
N PRO A 321 122.27 -25.32 62.63
CA PRO A 321 121.40 -24.91 61.53
C PRO A 321 120.43 -26.01 61.09
N THR A 322 119.13 -25.69 61.04
CA THR A 322 118.05 -26.55 60.52
C THR A 322 117.40 -25.90 59.27
N GLY A 323 117.13 -26.70 58.22
CA GLY A 323 116.53 -26.25 56.96
C GLY A 323 115.00 -26.16 56.99
N PRO A 324 114.34 -25.46 56.04
CA PRO A 324 112.93 -25.08 56.12
C PRO A 324 111.99 -26.14 55.50
N THR A 325 112.22 -27.42 55.80
CA THR A 325 111.35 -28.51 55.34
C THR A 325 110.81 -29.29 56.54
N GLU A 326 109.51 -29.62 56.46
CA GLU A 326 108.70 -30.23 57.53
C GLU A 326 109.33 -31.52 58.09
N ASP A 327 109.98 -32.33 57.23
CA ASP A 327 110.65 -33.56 57.63
C ASP A 327 111.92 -33.35 58.49
N ALA A 328 112.61 -32.21 58.35
CA ALA A 328 113.82 -31.90 59.12
C ALA A 328 113.52 -31.40 60.55
N VAL A 329 112.31 -30.89 60.77
CA VAL A 329 111.81 -30.45 62.09
C VAL A 329 111.34 -31.67 62.91
N LEU A 330 110.79 -32.70 62.26
CA LEU A 330 110.26 -33.90 62.91
C LEU A 330 111.33 -34.84 63.50
N GLU A 331 112.50 -34.98 62.86
CA GLU A 331 113.63 -35.78 63.37
C GLU A 331 114.24 -35.17 64.64
N ARG A 332 114.32 -33.83 64.68
CA ARG A 332 114.90 -33.08 65.81
C ARG A 332 114.02 -33.09 67.06
N ILE A 333 112.70 -33.25 66.89
CA ILE A 333 111.74 -33.34 67.99
C ILE A 333 111.85 -34.70 68.72
N ARG A 334 112.26 -35.78 68.03
CA ARG A 334 112.42 -37.12 68.63
C ARG A 334 113.56 -37.21 69.66
N GLU A 335 114.58 -36.36 69.56
CA GLU A 335 115.67 -36.26 70.55
C GLU A 335 115.27 -35.48 71.81
N MET A 336 114.27 -34.58 71.72
CA MET A 336 113.77 -33.82 72.86
C MET A 336 112.84 -34.64 73.78
N THR A 337 112.15 -35.65 73.22
CA THR A 337 111.11 -36.43 73.92
C THR A 337 111.66 -37.29 75.07
N CYS A 338 112.92 -37.73 75.03
CA CYS A 338 113.54 -38.45 76.14
C CYS A 338 113.80 -37.58 77.40
N GLN A 339 113.68 -36.25 77.28
CA GLN A 339 113.72 -35.32 78.43
C GLN A 339 112.32 -35.05 79.01
N GLU A 340 111.26 -35.50 78.34
CA GLU A 340 109.85 -35.12 78.54
C GLU A 340 109.11 -36.02 79.53
N ASP A 341 109.55 -37.28 79.71
CA ASP A 341 109.01 -38.21 80.73
C ASP A 341 109.18 -37.69 82.18
N SER A 342 110.11 -36.76 82.40
CA SER A 342 110.30 -36.06 83.68
C SER A 342 109.36 -34.88 83.88
N ARG A 343 108.81 -34.32 82.78
CA ARG A 343 107.86 -33.20 82.75
C ARG A 343 106.40 -33.67 82.76
N GLU A 344 106.12 -34.89 82.29
CA GLU A 344 104.80 -35.53 82.26
C GLU A 344 104.08 -35.53 83.63
N ARG A 345 104.83 -35.69 84.73
CA ARG A 345 104.29 -35.59 86.10
C ARG A 345 103.82 -34.18 86.51
N MET A 346 104.35 -33.13 85.88
CA MET A 346 103.95 -31.73 86.11
C MET A 346 102.74 -31.34 85.24
N VAL A 347 102.59 -32.00 84.08
CA VAL A 347 101.48 -31.79 83.14
C VAL A 347 100.14 -32.22 83.74
N SER A 348 100.09 -33.35 84.46
CA SER A 348 98.86 -33.81 85.11
C SER A 348 98.27 -32.84 86.16
N GLN A 349 99.10 -31.98 86.76
CA GLN A 349 98.63 -30.93 87.67
C GLN A 349 98.02 -29.72 86.95
N LEU A 350 98.48 -29.42 85.74
CA LEU A 350 97.96 -28.32 84.92
C LEU A 350 96.68 -28.74 84.17
N GLU A 351 96.57 -30.01 83.76
CA GLU A 351 95.37 -30.59 83.12
C GLU A 351 94.12 -30.50 84.01
N ALA A 352 94.28 -30.71 85.33
CA ALA A 352 93.18 -30.55 86.28
C ALA A 352 92.64 -29.11 86.33
N ARG A 353 93.53 -28.12 86.18
CA ARG A 353 93.19 -26.69 86.25
C ARG A 353 92.59 -26.16 84.94
N ILE A 354 92.97 -26.76 83.82
CA ILE A 354 92.37 -26.48 82.51
C ILE A 354 90.93 -27.00 82.44
N SER A 355 90.68 -28.20 82.98
CA SER A 355 89.32 -28.78 83.02
C SER A 355 88.32 -27.87 83.77
N GLU A 356 88.73 -27.28 84.90
CA GLU A 356 87.89 -26.34 85.67
C GLU A 356 87.55 -25.06 84.88
N LEU A 357 88.52 -24.49 84.15
CA LEU A 357 88.30 -23.28 83.35
C LEU A 357 87.46 -23.54 82.10
N VAL A 358 87.57 -24.73 81.50
CA VAL A 358 86.77 -25.13 80.34
C VAL A 358 85.30 -25.30 80.72
N GLU A 359 85.01 -25.84 81.90
CA GLU A 359 83.65 -25.98 82.41
C GLU A 359 82.99 -24.61 82.65
N GLN A 360 83.71 -23.67 83.26
CA GLN A 360 83.23 -22.28 83.47
C GLN A 360 82.95 -21.54 82.15
N LEU A 361 83.82 -21.71 81.14
CA LEU A 361 83.62 -21.11 79.82
C LEU A 361 82.42 -21.75 79.08
N GLY A 362 82.20 -23.05 79.27
CA GLY A 362 81.04 -23.77 78.74
C GLY A 362 79.73 -23.23 79.30
N ASP A 363 79.68 -22.97 80.61
CA ASP A 363 78.52 -22.39 81.27
C ASP A 363 78.23 -20.95 80.79
N GLU A 364 79.25 -20.09 80.73
CA GLU A 364 79.13 -18.72 80.20
C GLU A 364 78.63 -18.69 78.74
N SER A 365 79.20 -19.54 77.88
CA SER A 365 78.76 -19.67 76.48
C SER A 365 77.31 -20.16 76.38
N GLY A 366 76.91 -21.10 77.24
CA GLY A 366 75.54 -21.58 77.34
C GLY A 366 74.54 -20.50 77.76
N PHE A 367 74.92 -19.62 78.70
CA PHE A 367 74.12 -18.46 79.06
C PHE A 367 74.01 -17.45 77.92
N HIS A 368 75.11 -17.16 77.22
CA HIS A 368 75.12 -16.25 76.07
C HIS A 368 74.21 -16.74 74.93
N GLN A 369 74.28 -18.03 74.59
CA GLN A 369 73.43 -18.61 73.54
C GLN A 369 71.93 -18.57 73.92
N LYS A 370 71.59 -18.79 75.20
CA LYS A 370 70.22 -18.66 75.71
C LYS A 370 69.73 -17.21 75.64
N ALA A 371 70.58 -16.24 75.97
CA ALA A 371 70.26 -14.82 75.85
C ALA A 371 70.03 -14.40 74.39
N LEU A 372 70.88 -14.85 73.46
CA LEU A 372 70.74 -14.58 72.03
C LEU A 372 69.44 -15.17 71.46
N ARG A 373 69.10 -16.42 71.80
CA ARG A 373 67.82 -17.03 71.40
C ARG A 373 66.61 -16.27 71.94
N ARG A 374 66.70 -15.69 73.14
CA ARG A 374 65.64 -14.84 73.70
C ARG A 374 65.53 -13.52 72.94
N ALA A 375 66.64 -12.89 72.58
CA ALA A 375 66.67 -11.68 71.76
C ALA A 375 66.07 -11.92 70.38
N GLN A 376 66.51 -12.96 69.67
CA GLN A 376 65.95 -13.35 68.36
C GLN A 376 64.44 -13.64 68.43
N LYS A 377 63.99 -14.32 69.49
CA LYS A 377 62.55 -14.58 69.70
C LYS A 377 61.77 -13.29 69.98
N ALA A 378 62.39 -12.27 70.56
CA ALA A 378 61.78 -10.95 70.76
C ALA A 378 61.74 -10.14 69.45
N GLU A 379 62.81 -10.20 68.65
CA GLU A 379 62.89 -9.57 67.32
C GLU A 379 61.83 -10.14 66.37
N ASN A 380 61.70 -11.46 66.26
CA ASN A 380 60.68 -12.09 65.41
C ASN A 380 59.26 -11.69 65.82
N LYS A 381 59.00 -11.52 67.13
CA LYS A 381 57.71 -11.04 67.63
C LYS A 381 57.47 -9.58 67.25
N LEU A 382 58.50 -8.74 67.34
CA LEU A 382 58.43 -7.34 66.94
C LEU A 382 58.16 -7.21 65.44
N GLU A 383 58.83 -7.99 64.61
CA GLU A 383 58.59 -8.04 63.16
C GLU A 383 57.16 -8.48 62.84
N THR A 384 56.66 -9.52 63.53
CA THR A 384 55.26 -9.97 63.38
C THR A 384 54.26 -8.87 63.75
N LEU A 385 54.50 -8.17 64.87
CA LEU A 385 53.64 -7.06 65.32
C LEU A 385 53.70 -5.86 64.36
N GLN A 386 54.87 -5.56 63.79
CA GLN A 386 55.02 -4.52 62.76
C GLN A 386 54.26 -4.90 61.48
N GLY A 387 54.33 -6.15 61.04
CA GLY A 387 53.53 -6.66 59.93
C GLY A 387 52.02 -6.50 60.18
N GLN A 388 51.54 -6.81 61.39
CA GLN A 388 50.14 -6.61 61.76
C GLN A 388 49.73 -5.14 61.80
N LEU A 389 50.60 -4.27 62.32
CA LEU A 389 50.33 -2.83 62.36
C LEU A 389 50.21 -2.25 60.95
N THR A 390 51.16 -2.55 60.07
CA THR A 390 51.12 -2.06 58.68
C THR A 390 49.90 -2.57 57.91
N HIS A 391 49.46 -3.82 58.16
CA HIS A 391 48.22 -4.35 57.61
C HIS A 391 47.00 -3.56 58.10
N LEU A 392 46.87 -3.33 59.41
CA LEU A 392 45.76 -2.56 60.00
C LEU A 392 45.74 -1.10 59.52
N GLU A 393 46.91 -0.47 59.35
CA GLU A 393 47.03 0.86 58.75
C GLU A 393 46.53 0.86 57.30
N GLY A 394 46.85 -0.18 56.51
CA GLY A 394 46.32 -0.36 55.16
C GLY A 394 44.79 -0.56 55.12
N GLU A 395 44.24 -1.35 56.05
CA GLU A 395 42.79 -1.53 56.19
C GLU A 395 42.09 -0.22 56.59
N LEU A 396 42.70 0.57 57.48
CA LEU A 396 42.16 1.87 57.88
C LEU A 396 42.08 2.84 56.70
N VAL A 397 43.18 2.97 55.93
CA VAL A 397 43.27 3.85 54.76
C VAL A 397 42.29 3.41 53.67
N SER A 398 42.20 2.11 53.39
CA SER A 398 41.21 1.60 52.42
C SER A 398 39.77 1.84 52.90
N GLY A 399 39.52 1.73 54.20
CA GLY A 399 38.25 2.10 54.83
C GLY A 399 37.92 3.59 54.69
N ASP A 400 38.89 4.50 54.84
CA ASP A 400 38.70 5.95 54.62
C ASP A 400 38.32 6.25 53.16
N VAL A 401 39.05 5.68 52.21
CA VAL A 401 38.75 5.86 50.77
C VAL A 401 37.35 5.36 50.43
N LEU A 402 36.92 4.23 50.98
CA LEU A 402 35.56 3.70 50.78
C LEU A 402 34.50 4.61 51.39
N ARG A 403 34.73 5.18 52.58
CA ARG A 403 33.82 6.14 53.21
C ARG A 403 33.70 7.42 52.37
N ASP A 404 34.81 7.94 51.86
CA ASP A 404 34.80 9.14 51.02
C ASP A 404 34.08 8.90 49.70
N HIS A 405 34.28 7.74 49.07
CA HIS A 405 33.53 7.34 47.89
C HIS A 405 32.02 7.24 48.17
N LEU A 406 31.63 6.60 49.28
CA LEU A 406 30.23 6.50 49.67
C LEU A 406 29.61 7.87 49.99
N ASN A 407 30.37 8.76 50.63
CA ASN A 407 29.96 10.14 50.88
C ASN A 407 29.77 10.93 49.58
N PHE A 408 30.67 10.76 48.61
CA PHE A 408 30.55 11.38 47.29
C PHE A 408 29.29 10.89 46.55
N GLU A 409 29.05 9.59 46.52
CA GLU A 409 27.83 9.04 45.93
C GLU A 409 26.58 9.53 46.67
N LYS A 410 26.60 9.56 48.02
CA LYS A 410 25.50 10.13 48.82
C LYS A 410 25.21 11.58 48.46
N GLN A 411 26.24 12.41 48.27
CA GLN A 411 26.07 13.81 47.83
C GLN A 411 25.46 13.90 46.43
N LYS A 412 25.87 13.03 45.50
CA LYS A 412 25.28 12.96 44.16
C LYS A 412 23.80 12.56 44.20
N TYR A 413 23.44 11.57 45.02
CA TYR A 413 22.04 11.17 45.24
C TYR A 413 21.23 12.27 45.92
N LEU A 414 21.79 12.97 46.91
CA LEU A 414 21.13 14.12 47.54
C LEU A 414 20.83 15.22 46.52
N LYS A 415 21.79 15.59 45.66
CA LYS A 415 21.56 16.56 44.59
C LYS A 415 20.46 16.12 43.61
N PHE A 416 20.41 14.83 43.27
CA PHE A 416 19.33 14.28 42.45
C PHE A 416 17.97 14.37 43.15
N LEU A 417 17.92 14.03 44.44
CA LEU A 417 16.70 14.14 45.24
C LEU A 417 16.26 15.60 45.40
N ASP A 418 17.18 16.56 45.53
CA ASP A 418 16.86 17.99 45.56
C ASP A 418 16.19 18.42 44.24
N GLN A 419 16.79 18.07 43.10
CA GLN A 419 16.21 18.36 41.78
C GLN A 419 14.83 17.71 41.61
N LEU A 420 14.66 16.47 42.08
CA LEU A 420 13.38 15.77 42.01
C LEU A 420 12.33 16.41 42.92
N SER A 421 12.72 16.81 44.13
CA SER A 421 11.85 17.52 45.07
C SER A 421 11.37 18.84 44.49
N GLU A 422 12.25 19.57 43.80
CA GLU A 422 11.92 20.83 43.11
C GLU A 422 10.88 20.62 42.02
N ARG A 423 11.09 19.63 41.15
CA ARG A 423 10.14 19.29 40.08
C ARG A 423 8.79 18.85 40.64
N MET A 424 8.78 18.23 41.82
CA MET A 424 7.56 17.80 42.52
C MET A 424 6.94 18.88 43.43
N LYS A 425 7.57 20.06 43.53
CA LYS A 425 7.20 21.18 44.42
C LYS A 425 7.20 20.80 45.90
N LEU A 426 8.21 20.04 46.32
CA LEU A 426 8.42 19.56 47.69
C LEU A 426 9.60 20.28 48.37
N ASP A 427 10.17 21.32 47.77
CA ASP A 427 11.42 21.98 48.20
C ASP A 427 11.48 22.32 49.68
N GLN A 428 10.43 22.97 50.19
CA GLN A 428 10.36 23.38 51.59
C GLN A 428 10.32 22.18 52.55
N MET A 429 9.62 21.12 52.17
CA MET A 429 9.49 19.89 52.97
C MET A 429 10.77 19.05 52.87
N ALA A 430 11.39 19.00 51.70
CA ALA A 430 12.66 18.29 51.49
C ALA A 430 13.80 18.95 52.28
N ALA A 431 13.84 20.28 52.37
CA ALA A 431 14.87 21.02 53.11
C ALA A 431 14.94 20.62 54.61
N GLU A 432 13.80 20.27 55.21
CA GLU A 432 13.68 19.94 56.64
C GLU A 432 13.83 18.44 56.93
N LEU A 433 13.87 17.58 55.91
CA LEU A 433 13.90 16.12 56.05
C LEU A 433 15.29 15.53 55.76
N GLY A 434 15.65 14.48 56.53
CA GLY A 434 16.85 13.67 56.28
C GLY A 434 16.74 12.85 54.98
N PHE A 435 17.89 12.37 54.47
CA PHE A 435 18.01 11.65 53.19
C PHE A 435 16.96 10.54 53.02
N ASP A 436 16.76 9.70 54.04
CA ASP A 436 15.85 8.56 53.96
C ASP A 436 14.38 9.01 53.85
N MET A 437 13.96 10.00 54.65
CA MET A 437 12.58 10.51 54.62
C MET A 437 12.25 11.29 53.35
N ARG A 438 13.23 11.92 52.70
CA ARG A 438 13.01 12.62 51.41
C ARG A 438 12.52 11.65 50.34
N LEU A 439 13.06 10.43 50.32
CA LEU A 439 12.63 9.39 49.38
C LEU A 439 11.16 9.00 49.62
N ASP A 440 10.77 8.79 50.88
CA ASP A 440 9.40 8.43 51.24
C ASP A 440 8.39 9.52 50.87
N VAL A 441 8.74 10.79 51.08
CA VAL A 441 7.88 11.93 50.71
C VAL A 441 7.74 12.06 49.19
N VAL A 442 8.83 11.88 48.44
CA VAL A 442 8.81 11.83 46.97
C VAL A 442 7.94 10.68 46.46
N LEU A 443 8.04 9.49 47.06
CA LEU A 443 7.21 8.34 46.72
C LEU A 443 5.73 8.62 47.00
N ALA A 444 5.40 9.10 48.20
CA ALA A 444 4.02 9.44 48.56
C ALA A 444 3.42 10.51 47.63
N ARG A 445 4.22 11.51 47.24
CA ARG A 445 3.80 12.54 46.28
C ARG A 445 3.57 11.95 44.88
N THR A 446 4.42 11.04 44.44
CA THR A 446 4.27 10.35 43.15
C THR A 446 2.98 9.55 43.13
N GLU A 447 2.70 8.76 44.18
CA GLU A 447 1.45 8.02 44.31
C GLU A 447 0.23 8.94 44.29
N GLN A 448 0.30 10.09 44.95
CA GLN A 448 -0.76 11.09 44.93
C GLN A 448 -1.02 11.61 43.51
N LEU A 449 0.03 11.97 42.77
CA LEU A 449 -0.09 12.46 41.40
C LEU A 449 -0.71 11.40 40.48
N VAL A 450 -0.27 10.15 40.60
CA VAL A 450 -0.85 9.02 39.84
C VAL A 450 -2.34 8.85 40.15
N ARG A 451 -2.75 8.97 41.41
CA ARG A 451 -4.17 8.90 41.79
C ARG A 451 -4.98 10.06 41.19
N LEU A 452 -4.44 11.28 41.18
CA LEU A 452 -5.09 12.44 40.58
C LEU A 452 -5.26 12.27 39.06
N GLU A 453 -4.23 11.80 38.37
CA GLU A 453 -4.30 11.50 36.93
C GLU A 453 -5.32 10.40 36.62
N SER A 454 -5.32 9.32 37.41
CA SER A 454 -6.30 8.23 37.28
C SER A 454 -7.74 8.74 37.42
N ASN A 455 -8.01 9.57 38.43
CA ASN A 455 -9.32 10.17 38.63
C ASN A 455 -9.72 11.06 37.45
N ALA A 456 -8.81 11.91 36.96
CA ALA A 456 -9.08 12.76 35.78
C ALA A 456 -9.37 11.91 34.52
N VAL A 457 -8.67 10.79 34.34
CA VAL A 457 -8.94 9.85 33.25
C VAL A 457 -10.32 9.21 33.39
N ILE A 458 -10.73 8.81 34.59
CA ILE A 458 -12.07 8.24 34.86
C ILE A 458 -13.16 9.27 34.58
N GLU A 459 -12.99 10.52 35.02
CA GLU A 459 -13.91 11.62 34.74
C GLU A 459 -14.02 11.89 33.23
N ASN A 460 -12.90 11.99 32.52
CA ASN A 460 -12.88 12.15 31.07
C ASN A 460 -13.55 10.99 30.34
N LYS A 461 -13.33 9.74 30.78
CA LYS A 461 -14.01 8.56 30.25
C LYS A 461 -15.52 8.64 30.46
N THR A 462 -15.95 9.13 31.61
CA THR A 462 -17.37 9.32 31.94
C THR A 462 -18.00 10.41 31.06
N ILE A 463 -17.32 11.54 30.88
CA ILE A 463 -17.75 12.62 29.98
C ILE A 463 -17.83 12.13 28.54
N ALA A 464 -16.81 11.41 28.04
CA ALA A 464 -16.77 10.85 26.71
C ALA A 464 -17.94 9.88 26.48
N HIS A 465 -18.21 9.00 27.44
CA HIS A 465 -19.33 8.06 27.34
C HIS A 465 -20.69 8.77 27.36
N ASN A 466 -20.85 9.84 28.15
CA ASN A 466 -22.05 10.68 28.12
C ASN A 466 -22.23 11.40 26.77
N LEU A 467 -21.15 11.93 26.18
CA LEU A 467 -21.17 12.53 24.84
C LEU A 467 -21.51 11.50 23.77
N GLN A 468 -20.96 10.29 23.87
CA GLN A 468 -21.27 9.18 22.96
C GLN A 468 -22.76 8.80 23.03
N ARG A 469 -23.35 8.76 24.23
CA ARG A 469 -24.80 8.55 24.41
C ARG A 469 -25.62 9.67 23.78
N LYS A 470 -25.24 10.94 24.01
CA LYS A 470 -25.90 12.11 23.36
C LYS A 470 -25.79 12.06 21.83
N LEU A 471 -24.65 11.63 21.30
CA LEU A 471 -24.47 11.46 19.86
C LEU A 471 -25.40 10.37 19.30
N ARG A 472 -25.51 9.24 19.99
CA ARG A 472 -26.39 8.13 19.59
C ARG A 472 -27.85 8.56 19.55
N THR A 473 -28.33 9.27 20.57
CA THR A 473 -29.72 9.76 20.60
C THR A 473 -29.99 10.81 19.51
N GLN A 474 -29.01 11.67 19.19
CA GLN A 474 -29.15 12.60 18.06
C GLN A 474 -29.17 11.89 16.71
N LYS A 475 -28.38 10.82 16.53
CA LYS A 475 -28.42 9.97 15.34
C LYS A 475 -29.78 9.29 15.15
N GLU A 476 -30.31 8.67 16.19
CA GLU A 476 -31.64 8.03 16.16
C GLU A 476 -32.75 9.05 15.83
N ARG A 477 -32.65 10.27 16.36
CA ARG A 477 -33.57 11.38 16.01
C ARG A 477 -33.45 11.81 14.55
N LEU A 478 -32.24 11.84 14.00
CA LEU A 478 -31.99 12.18 12.61
C LEU A 478 -32.57 11.10 11.69
N GLU A 479 -32.27 9.82 11.96
CA GLU A 479 -32.80 8.68 11.22
C GLU A 479 -34.34 8.65 11.23
N SER A 480 -34.96 8.95 12.37
CA SER A 480 -36.42 9.10 12.47
C SER A 480 -36.97 10.24 11.59
N LYS A 481 -36.29 11.39 11.53
CA LYS A 481 -36.67 12.49 10.63
C LYS A 481 -36.44 12.16 9.17
N GLU A 482 -35.37 11.44 8.84
CA GLU A 482 -35.09 10.97 7.48
C GLU A 482 -36.18 10.00 7.00
N LEU A 483 -36.64 9.09 7.87
CA LEU A 483 -37.79 8.23 7.59
C LEU A 483 -39.08 9.03 7.37
N HIS A 484 -39.32 10.07 8.17
CA HIS A 484 -40.48 10.94 7.96
C HIS A 484 -40.39 11.68 6.62
N LEU A 485 -39.21 12.19 6.25
CA LEU A 485 -38.98 12.84 4.97
C LEU A 485 -39.15 11.88 3.78
N SER A 486 -38.71 10.63 3.90
CA SER A 486 -38.89 9.63 2.83
C SER A 486 -40.37 9.29 2.64
N LEU A 487 -41.13 9.13 3.73
CA LEU A 487 -42.58 8.92 3.68
C LEU A 487 -43.32 10.11 3.05
N LEU A 488 -42.92 11.34 3.39
CA LEU A 488 -43.48 12.54 2.77
C LEU A 488 -43.18 12.60 1.27
N ARG A 489 -41.93 12.33 0.87
CA ARG A 489 -41.56 12.27 -0.56
C ARG A 489 -42.38 11.22 -1.31
N GLN A 490 -42.59 10.04 -0.72
CA GLN A 490 -43.44 9.01 -1.31
C GLN A 490 -44.89 9.47 -1.43
N LYS A 491 -45.43 10.17 -0.43
CA LYS A 491 -46.79 10.71 -0.50
C LYS A 491 -46.94 11.79 -1.57
N VAL A 492 -45.94 12.65 -1.74
CA VAL A 492 -45.92 13.64 -2.82
C VAL A 492 -45.94 12.95 -4.19
N ALA A 493 -45.08 11.95 -4.40
CA ALA A 493 -45.05 11.19 -5.66
C ALA A 493 -46.42 10.53 -5.97
N GLN A 494 -47.07 9.93 -4.97
CA GLN A 494 -48.42 9.36 -5.13
C GLN A 494 -49.45 10.43 -5.52
N LEU A 495 -49.42 11.60 -4.91
CA LEU A 495 -50.34 12.69 -5.25
C LEU A 495 -50.08 13.25 -6.65
N GLU A 496 -48.84 13.26 -7.10
CA GLU A 496 -48.47 13.64 -8.47
C GLU A 496 -48.98 12.61 -9.49
N GLU A 497 -48.83 11.31 -9.21
CA GLU A 497 -49.40 10.24 -10.03
C GLU A 497 -50.93 10.33 -10.11
N GLU A 498 -51.61 10.47 -8.97
CA GLU A 498 -53.07 10.66 -8.92
C GLU A 498 -53.51 11.88 -9.75
N LYS A 499 -52.76 12.99 -9.68
CA LYS A 499 -53.02 14.19 -10.47
C LYS A 499 -52.84 13.92 -11.97
N GLN A 500 -51.80 13.21 -12.38
CA GLN A 500 -51.57 12.84 -13.79
C GLN A 500 -52.72 11.96 -14.32
N VAL A 501 -53.13 10.94 -13.55
CA VAL A 501 -54.26 10.07 -13.93
C VAL A 501 -55.56 10.88 -14.07
N ARG A 502 -55.86 11.77 -13.12
CA ARG A 502 -57.04 12.66 -13.22
C ARG A 502 -56.98 13.56 -14.46
N SER A 503 -55.80 14.09 -14.79
CA SER A 503 -55.59 14.89 -15.99
C SER A 503 -55.84 14.08 -17.26
N ALA A 504 -55.33 12.85 -17.33
CA ALA A 504 -55.56 11.95 -18.46
C ALA A 504 -57.05 11.62 -18.65
N LEU A 505 -57.75 11.29 -17.56
CA LEU A 505 -59.20 11.03 -17.60
C LEU A 505 -60.01 12.27 -18.03
N ALA A 506 -59.55 13.48 -17.71
CA ALA A 506 -60.20 14.69 -18.19
C ALA A 506 -60.06 14.83 -19.72
N VAL A 507 -58.86 14.55 -20.26
CA VAL A 507 -58.62 14.56 -21.71
C VAL A 507 -59.48 13.51 -22.43
N GLU A 508 -59.53 12.27 -21.94
CA GLU A 508 -60.39 11.22 -22.52
C GLU A 508 -61.87 11.62 -22.50
N ARG A 509 -62.33 12.27 -21.42
CA ARG A 509 -63.71 12.79 -21.34
C ARG A 509 -63.96 13.86 -22.40
N ASP A 510 -63.03 14.77 -22.61
CA ASP A 510 -63.16 15.82 -23.61
C ASP A 510 -63.15 15.28 -25.04
N GLU A 511 -62.32 14.26 -25.32
CA GLU A 511 -62.34 13.52 -26.58
C GLU A 511 -63.67 12.79 -26.80
N ALA A 512 -64.18 12.09 -25.77
CA ALA A 512 -65.48 11.44 -25.81
C ALA A 512 -66.60 12.48 -26.11
N ASN A 513 -66.59 13.63 -25.44
CA ASN A 513 -67.53 14.72 -25.70
C ASN A 513 -67.45 15.26 -27.14
N LEU A 514 -66.23 15.41 -27.69
CA LEU A 514 -66.03 15.80 -29.08
C LEU A 514 -66.61 14.77 -30.06
N THR A 515 -66.42 13.47 -29.80
CA THR A 515 -67.00 12.42 -30.64
C THR A 515 -68.53 12.41 -30.56
N LEU A 516 -69.10 12.59 -29.37
CA LEU A 516 -70.54 12.74 -29.15
C LEU A 516 -71.11 13.90 -29.97
N ARG A 517 -70.47 15.08 -29.92
CA ARG A 517 -70.87 16.25 -30.73
C ARG A 517 -70.80 15.97 -32.23
N LYS A 518 -69.77 15.26 -32.71
CA LYS A 518 -69.65 14.86 -34.13
C LYS A 518 -70.78 13.91 -34.54
N LEU A 519 -71.10 12.93 -33.71
CA LEU A 519 -72.21 12.00 -33.95
C LEU A 519 -73.55 12.72 -33.92
N GLN A 520 -73.77 13.65 -32.99
CA GLN A 520 -74.98 14.45 -32.92
C GLN A 520 -75.18 15.29 -34.18
N LYS A 521 -74.14 15.94 -34.70
CA LYS A 521 -74.19 16.63 -36.01
C LYS A 521 -74.52 15.70 -37.17
N LYS A 522 -74.05 14.44 -37.16
CA LYS A 522 -74.43 13.44 -38.17
C LYS A 522 -75.90 13.05 -38.04
N VAL A 523 -76.39 12.85 -36.81
CA VAL A 523 -77.81 12.56 -36.55
C VAL A 523 -78.70 13.71 -37.06
N GLU A 524 -78.34 14.96 -36.78
CA GLU A 524 -79.08 16.14 -37.27
C GLU A 524 -79.13 16.20 -38.80
N ARG A 525 -78.02 15.88 -39.50
CA ARG A 525 -77.99 15.81 -40.97
C ARG A 525 -78.90 14.70 -41.49
N LEU A 526 -78.79 13.50 -40.93
CA LEU A 526 -79.65 12.37 -41.32
C LEU A 526 -81.14 12.66 -41.03
N GLN A 527 -81.45 13.38 -39.95
CA GLN A 527 -82.82 13.82 -39.66
C GLN A 527 -83.35 14.81 -40.71
N LYS A 528 -82.53 15.76 -41.18
CA LYS A 528 -82.88 16.67 -42.28
C LYS A 528 -83.08 15.94 -43.60
N GLU A 529 -82.20 15.00 -43.94
CA GLU A 529 -82.36 14.16 -45.13
C GLU A 529 -83.64 13.33 -45.05
N LEU A 530 -83.95 12.77 -43.88
CA LEU A 530 -85.18 12.04 -43.64
C LEU A 530 -86.43 12.93 -43.78
N SER A 531 -86.40 14.19 -43.31
CA SER A 531 -87.54 15.10 -43.47
C SER A 531 -87.79 15.44 -44.94
N VAL A 532 -86.73 15.73 -45.70
CA VAL A 532 -86.81 15.97 -47.16
C VAL A 532 -87.39 14.74 -47.87
N CYS A 533 -86.92 13.54 -47.53
CA CYS A 533 -87.47 12.30 -48.09
C CYS A 533 -88.94 12.09 -47.71
N ARG A 534 -89.37 12.47 -46.51
CA ARG A 534 -90.79 12.42 -46.10
C ARG A 534 -91.64 13.41 -46.89
N GLU A 535 -91.16 14.64 -47.07
CA GLU A 535 -91.81 15.67 -47.88
C GLU A 535 -91.99 15.20 -49.34
N ALA A 536 -90.93 14.66 -49.94
CA ALA A 536 -91.01 14.08 -51.28
C ALA A 536 -92.00 12.91 -51.35
N ASN A 537 -92.06 12.05 -50.33
CA ASN A 537 -93.05 10.97 -50.26
C ASN A 537 -94.48 11.50 -50.14
N THR A 538 -94.71 12.55 -49.36
CA THR A 538 -96.03 13.19 -49.28
C THR A 538 -96.44 13.82 -50.62
N GLU A 539 -95.50 14.45 -51.33
CA GLU A 539 -95.74 15.01 -52.66
C GLU A 539 -96.05 13.91 -53.69
N LEU A 540 -95.32 12.80 -53.66
CA LEU A 540 -95.61 11.64 -54.53
C LEU A 540 -96.98 11.01 -54.22
N ARG A 541 -97.37 10.95 -52.94
CA ARG A 541 -98.73 10.50 -52.56
C ARG A 541 -99.81 11.45 -53.07
N ALA A 542 -99.57 12.77 -53.03
CA ALA A 542 -100.49 13.76 -53.61
C ALA A 542 -100.61 13.57 -55.13
N LYS A 543 -99.47 13.46 -55.84
CA LYS A 543 -99.47 13.17 -57.29
C LYS A 543 -100.17 11.86 -57.63
N LEU A 544 -100.03 10.83 -56.79
CA LEU A 544 -100.74 9.56 -56.97
C LEU A 544 -102.26 9.71 -56.78
N ALA A 545 -102.68 10.52 -55.80
CA ALA A 545 -104.09 10.85 -55.61
C ALA A 545 -104.66 11.59 -56.84
N ASP A 546 -103.96 12.60 -57.35
CA ASP A 546 -104.35 13.33 -58.57
C ASP A 546 -104.45 12.38 -59.77
N ALA A 547 -103.47 11.49 -59.93
CA ALA A 547 -103.50 10.47 -60.99
C ALA A 547 -104.67 9.50 -60.84
N SER A 548 -105.03 9.13 -59.61
CA SER A 548 -106.20 8.29 -59.34
C SER A 548 -107.51 9.01 -59.66
N GLU A 549 -107.61 10.31 -59.39
CA GLU A 549 -108.77 11.12 -59.75
C GLU A 549 -108.91 11.27 -61.26
N LEU A 550 -107.80 11.49 -61.98
CA LEU A 550 -107.79 11.48 -63.45
C LEU A 550 -108.22 10.13 -64.02
N LYS A 551 -107.79 9.02 -63.40
CA LYS A 551 -108.21 7.67 -63.80
C LYS A 551 -109.71 7.45 -63.58
N ILE A 552 -110.28 7.95 -62.48
CA ILE A 552 -111.74 7.91 -62.24
C ILE A 552 -112.48 8.70 -63.32
N LYS A 553 -112.06 9.94 -63.60
CA LYS A 553 -112.65 10.77 -64.67
C LYS A 553 -112.57 10.09 -66.03
N ALA A 554 -111.46 9.41 -66.35
CA ALA A 554 -111.33 8.63 -67.58
C ALA A 554 -112.30 7.43 -67.63
N PHE A 555 -112.50 6.72 -66.51
CA PHE A 555 -113.51 5.66 -66.41
C PHE A 555 -114.94 6.19 -66.59
N GLU A 556 -115.27 7.33 -66.00
CA GLU A 556 -116.56 7.99 -66.17
C GLU A 556 -116.81 8.40 -67.63
N GLN A 557 -115.81 9.00 -68.29
CA GLN A 557 -115.88 9.32 -69.72
C GLN A 557 -116.07 8.06 -70.57
N THR A 558 -115.36 6.97 -70.25
CA THR A 558 -115.49 5.69 -70.97
C THR A 558 -116.91 5.14 -70.83
N LYS A 559 -117.52 5.21 -69.64
CA LYS A 559 -118.90 4.80 -69.40
C LYS A 559 -119.91 5.63 -70.18
N ILE A 560 -119.71 6.94 -70.26
CA ILE A 560 -120.56 7.84 -71.07
C ILE A 560 -120.48 7.47 -72.56
N ILE A 561 -119.28 7.19 -73.08
CA ILE A 561 -119.08 6.74 -74.46
C ILE A 561 -119.80 5.41 -74.70
N GLU A 562 -119.75 4.48 -73.75
CA GLU A 562 -120.40 3.17 -73.83
C GLU A 562 -121.93 3.27 -73.78
N ASP A 563 -122.49 4.22 -73.03
CA ASP A 563 -123.93 4.47 -73.01
C ASP A 563 -124.41 5.18 -74.30
N LEU A 564 -123.60 6.09 -74.85
CA LEU A 564 -123.83 6.70 -76.16
C LEU A 564 -123.77 5.66 -77.28
N SER A 565 -122.82 4.72 -77.25
CA SER A 565 -122.73 3.64 -78.25
C SER A 565 -123.95 2.72 -78.21
N LYS A 566 -124.43 2.34 -77.02
CA LYS A 566 -125.70 1.59 -76.86
C LYS A 566 -126.91 2.36 -77.40
N SER A 567 -126.94 3.69 -77.24
CA SER A 567 -128.02 4.52 -77.78
C SER A 567 -127.99 4.59 -79.31
N ARG A 568 -126.79 4.69 -79.90
CA ARG A 568 -126.56 4.63 -81.34
C ARG A 568 -127.04 3.30 -81.91
N ASP A 569 -126.69 2.19 -81.28
CA ASP A 569 -127.09 0.85 -81.75
C ASP A 569 -128.61 0.64 -81.69
N LYS A 570 -129.31 1.29 -80.75
CA LYS A 570 -130.79 1.30 -80.72
C LYS A 570 -131.38 2.12 -81.87
N LEU A 571 -130.78 3.27 -82.20
CA LEU A 571 -131.19 4.09 -83.34
C LEU A 571 -130.95 3.37 -84.68
N GLU A 572 -129.82 2.68 -84.82
CA GLU A 572 -129.50 1.83 -85.99
C GLU A 572 -130.58 0.76 -86.21
N LYS A 573 -131.00 0.06 -85.14
CA LYS A 573 -132.10 -0.93 -85.20
C LYS A 573 -133.45 -0.33 -85.56
N MET A 574 -133.72 0.92 -85.17
CA MET A 574 -134.94 1.62 -85.58
C MET A 574 -134.90 2.03 -87.06
N LYS A 575 -133.74 2.45 -87.56
CA LYS A 575 -133.51 2.75 -88.98
C LYS A 575 -133.74 1.51 -89.86
N GLU A 576 -133.17 0.36 -89.51
CA GLU A 576 -133.38 -0.90 -90.26
C GLU A 576 -134.87 -1.31 -90.31
N LYS A 577 -135.63 -1.09 -89.23
CA LYS A 577 -137.08 -1.35 -89.20
C LYS A 577 -137.88 -0.38 -90.08
N ALA A 578 -137.45 0.87 -90.19
CA ALA A 578 -138.06 1.86 -91.07
C ALA A 578 -137.76 1.56 -92.55
N GLU A 579 -136.52 1.17 -92.88
CA GLU A 579 -136.13 0.76 -94.24
C GLU A 579 -136.90 -0.47 -94.71
N LYS A 580 -137.13 -1.47 -93.85
CA LYS A 580 -137.97 -2.64 -94.18
C LYS A 580 -139.43 -2.28 -94.47
N LYS A 581 -140.00 -1.30 -93.76
CA LYS A 581 -141.36 -0.81 -94.04
C LYS A 581 -141.43 0.04 -95.32
N LEU A 582 -140.38 0.79 -95.63
CA LEU A 582 -140.30 1.59 -96.86
C LEU A 582 -140.22 0.68 -98.11
N MET A 583 -139.50 -0.43 -98.00
CA MET A 583 -139.42 -1.44 -99.08
C MET A 583 -140.75 -2.15 -99.34
N SER A 584 -141.58 -2.41 -98.32
CA SER A 584 -142.90 -3.03 -98.52
C SER A 584 -143.91 -2.09 -99.16
N VAL A 585 -143.90 -0.81 -98.79
CA VAL A 585 -144.75 0.22 -99.42
C VAL A 585 -144.35 0.47 -100.88
N LYS A 586 -143.06 0.33 -101.21
CA LYS A 586 -142.57 0.45 -102.58
C LYS A 586 -143.06 -0.70 -103.48
N SER A 587 -143.06 -1.93 -102.98
CA SER A 587 -143.60 -3.08 -103.74
C SER A 587 -145.12 -3.02 -103.96
N GLU A 588 -145.88 -2.42 -103.04
CA GLU A 588 -147.33 -2.23 -103.19
C GLU A 588 -147.67 -1.11 -104.20
N LEU A 589 -146.81 -0.10 -104.33
CA LEU A 589 -146.95 0.97 -105.32
C LEU A 589 -146.70 0.47 -106.75
N ASP A 590 -145.70 -0.38 -106.94
CA ASP A 590 -145.37 -0.97 -108.26
C ASP A 590 -146.52 -1.87 -108.79
N THR A 591 -147.26 -2.55 -107.90
CA THR A 591 -148.45 -3.34 -108.29
C THR A 591 -149.65 -2.47 -108.67
N ALA A 592 -149.85 -1.34 -108.00
CA ALA A 592 -150.93 -0.40 -108.31
C ALA A 592 -150.67 0.39 -109.61
N GLU A 593 -149.40 0.64 -109.95
CA GLU A 593 -149.01 1.28 -111.21
C GLU A 593 -149.24 0.36 -112.42
N HIS A 594 -149.08 -0.97 -112.26
CA HIS A 594 -149.33 -1.92 -113.34
C HIS A 594 -150.83 -2.08 -113.68
N GLU A 595 -151.72 -2.08 -112.67
CA GLU A 595 -153.18 -2.13 -112.86
C GLU A 595 -153.72 -0.84 -113.52
N ALA A 596 -153.17 0.32 -113.17
CA ALA A 596 -153.54 1.61 -113.77
C ALA A 596 -153.12 1.72 -115.27
N GLN A 597 -152.06 1.03 -115.68
CA GLN A 597 -151.57 1.05 -117.06
C GLN A 597 -152.44 0.18 -117.99
N GLU A 598 -152.96 -0.96 -117.52
CA GLU A 598 -153.88 -1.80 -118.30
C GLU A 598 -155.25 -1.15 -118.53
N ASP A 599 -155.78 -0.41 -117.55
CA ASP A 599 -157.05 0.31 -117.67
C ASP A 599 -156.94 1.50 -118.65
N LYS A 600 -155.75 2.10 -118.78
CA LYS A 600 -155.46 3.17 -119.76
C LYS A 600 -155.40 2.64 -121.20
N GLU A 601 -155.00 1.39 -121.39
CA GLU A 601 -154.91 0.74 -122.70
C GLU A 601 -156.29 0.26 -123.20
N ARG A 602 -157.16 -0.20 -122.29
CA ARG A 602 -158.58 -0.47 -122.58
C ARG A 602 -159.37 0.78 -122.98
N ALA A 603 -159.07 1.94 -122.40
CA ALA A 603 -159.71 3.21 -122.78
C ALA A 603 -159.26 3.75 -124.16
N ARG A 604 -158.03 3.43 -124.61
CA ARG A 604 -157.52 3.82 -125.94
C ARG A 604 -158.21 3.07 -127.08
N ASN A 605 -158.43 1.77 -126.93
CA ASN A 605 -159.08 0.96 -127.97
C ASN A 605 -160.56 1.34 -128.18
N MET A 606 -161.25 1.83 -127.14
CA MET A 606 -162.64 2.30 -127.24
C MET A 606 -162.74 3.64 -128.02
N MET A 607 -161.76 4.53 -127.86
CA MET A 607 -161.70 5.82 -128.56
C MET A 607 -161.39 5.65 -130.06
N GLU A 608 -160.63 4.63 -130.45
CA GLU A 608 -160.21 4.44 -131.84
C GLU A 608 -161.34 3.92 -132.75
N VAL A 609 -162.31 3.18 -132.20
CA VAL A 609 -163.51 2.74 -132.94
C VAL A 609 -164.53 3.88 -133.11
N VAL A 610 -164.72 4.72 -132.09
CA VAL A 610 -165.59 5.92 -132.20
C VAL A 610 -165.02 6.95 -133.20
N THR A 611 -163.70 6.92 -133.43
CA THR A 611 -163.03 7.79 -134.40
C THR A 611 -163.15 7.29 -135.86
N SER A 612 -163.39 5.99 -136.09
CA SER A 612 -163.64 5.47 -137.45
C SER A 612 -165.10 5.65 -137.89
N GLU A 613 -166.06 5.63 -136.96
CA GLU A 613 -167.47 5.94 -137.24
C GLU A 613 -167.70 7.44 -137.55
N THR A 614 -166.92 8.34 -136.94
CA THR A 614 -166.99 9.79 -137.21
C THR A 614 -166.29 10.23 -138.52
N LYS A 615 -165.44 9.38 -139.12
CA LYS A 615 -164.78 9.69 -140.40
C LYS A 615 -165.61 9.36 -141.65
N MET A 616 -166.56 8.41 -141.60
CA MET A 616 -167.48 8.19 -142.72
C MET A 616 -168.71 9.10 -142.70
N LEU A 617 -169.03 9.72 -141.56
CA LEU A 617 -170.02 10.81 -141.47
C LEU A 617 -169.49 12.18 -141.94
N LYS A 618 -168.17 12.34 -142.14
CA LYS A 618 -167.54 13.58 -142.64
C LYS A 618 -167.29 13.60 -144.16
N LYS A 619 -167.81 12.64 -144.92
CA LYS A 619 -167.71 12.64 -146.39
C LYS A 619 -169.07 12.41 -147.06
N SER A 620 -170.08 13.11 -146.55
CA SER A 620 -171.33 13.38 -147.26
C SER A 620 -171.41 14.83 -147.79
N LEU A 621 -170.49 15.76 -147.49
CA LEU A 621 -170.73 17.17 -147.82
C LEU A 621 -169.43 17.97 -147.94
N GLU A 622 -168.84 17.97 -149.15
CA GLU A 622 -168.39 19.16 -149.91
C GLU A 622 -167.75 18.63 -151.22
N GLU A 623 -168.61 18.62 -152.26
CA GLU A 623 -168.55 18.08 -153.65
C GLU A 623 -169.05 16.64 -153.88
#